data_AF-A0A9E4A8J6-F1
#
_entry.id   AF-A0A9E4A8J6-F1
#
_cell.length_a   1.000
_cell.length_b   1.000
_cell.length_c   1.000
_cell.angle_alpha   90.00
_cell.angle_beta   90.00
_cell.angle_gamma   90.00
#
_symmetry.space_group_name_H-M   'P 1'
#
loop_
_entity.id
_entity.type
_entity.pdbx_description
1 polymer ?
#
loop_
_entity_poly.entity_id
_entity_poly.type
_entity_poly.pdbx_seq_one_letter_code
_entity_poly.pdbx_strand_id
1 'polypeptide(L)'
;MSVYQPRPEFFPELPRWLIKRYSQEHDQILDPFAGSGTTNVEALLSKRNSVGIDVDPFSRFISKVKVTPLPETELKSAQKSFLEAILNYDSSQVTESDLPNFPYRDNWFNIEILYELTYLRKHIQQLDANGKIKDFFKVCLSSIIRSVSNADDNCTRTVI
;
A
#
# COMPACT_ATOMS: atom_id res chain seq x y z
N MET A 1 -13.96 -2.13 0.04
CA MET A 1 -12.66 -1.41 0.01
C MET A 1 -12.46 -0.86 1.42
N SER A 2 -11.46 -1.33 2.18
CA SER A 2 -11.25 -0.87 3.56
C SER A 2 -10.55 0.49 3.51
N VAL A 3 -11.10 1.50 4.18
CA VAL A 3 -10.44 2.80 4.34
C VAL A 3 -9.29 2.61 5.32
N TYR A 4 -8.05 2.66 4.81
CA TYR A 4 -6.85 2.49 5.63
C TYR A 4 -6.79 3.55 6.73
N GLN A 5 -6.75 3.13 7.98
CA GLN A 5 -6.30 3.99 9.08
C GLN A 5 -4.80 3.79 9.24
N PRO A 6 -3.97 4.86 9.23
CA PRO A 6 -2.55 4.72 9.53
C PRO A 6 -2.40 4.13 10.93
N ARG A 7 -1.86 2.90 10.99
CA ARG A 7 -1.54 2.24 12.25
C ARG A 7 -0.28 2.87 12.84
N PRO A 8 -0.13 2.89 14.17
CA PRO A 8 1.09 3.38 14.79
C PRO A 8 2.29 2.58 14.27
N GLU A 9 3.20 3.27 13.58
CA GLU A 9 4.47 2.73 13.12
C GLU A 9 5.56 3.16 14.10
N PHE A 10 6.44 2.24 14.49
CA PHE A 10 7.64 2.61 15.25
C PHE A 10 8.66 3.27 14.34
N PHE A 11 9.43 4.21 14.88
CA PHE A 11 10.60 4.79 14.21
C PHE A 11 11.57 3.67 13.77
N PRO A 12 11.97 3.58 12.49
CA PRO A 12 12.77 2.47 11.96
C PRO A 12 14.11 2.25 12.69
N GLU A 13 14.64 3.27 13.35
CA GLU A 13 15.87 3.23 14.12
C GLU A 13 15.81 2.22 15.28
N LEU A 14 14.65 2.07 15.92
CA LEU A 14 14.46 1.16 17.05
C LEU A 14 14.60 -0.33 16.64
N PRO A 15 13.81 -0.86 15.68
CA PRO A 15 13.98 -2.24 15.23
C PRO A 15 15.35 -2.47 14.61
N ARG A 16 15.90 -1.49 13.86
CA ARG A 16 17.26 -1.58 13.32
C ARG A 16 18.31 -1.78 14.42
N TRP A 17 18.23 -0.99 15.50
CA TRP A 17 19.15 -1.08 16.62
C TRP A 17 19.03 -2.45 17.32
N LEU A 18 17.81 -2.91 17.61
CA LEU A 18 17.56 -4.21 18.24
C LEU A 18 18.11 -5.37 17.39
N ILE A 19 17.81 -5.38 16.09
CA ILE A 19 18.27 -6.41 15.15
C ILE A 19 19.80 -6.45 15.13
N LYS A 20 20.46 -5.31 14.99
CA LYS A 20 21.93 -5.25 14.96
C LYS A 20 22.57 -5.64 16.29
N ARG A 21 21.92 -5.35 17.42
CA ARG A 21 22.45 -5.59 18.77
C ARG A 21 22.32 -7.04 19.22
N TYR A 22 21.26 -7.73 18.79
CA TYR A 22 20.84 -9.03 19.32
C TYR A 22 20.79 -10.16 18.28
N SER A 23 21.13 -9.91 17.00
CA SER A 23 21.21 -10.94 15.95
C SER A 23 22.45 -10.75 15.07
N GLN A 24 22.84 -11.80 14.37
CA GLN A 24 23.89 -11.79 13.34
C GLN A 24 23.28 -11.72 11.94
N GLU A 25 24.11 -11.43 10.91
CA GLU A 25 23.66 -11.55 9.52
C GLU A 25 23.14 -12.98 9.28
N HIS A 26 22.09 -13.11 8.47
CA HIS A 26 21.39 -14.37 8.14
C HIS A 26 20.53 -15.01 9.25
N ASP A 27 20.54 -14.48 10.48
CA ASP A 27 19.59 -14.90 11.52
C ASP A 27 18.13 -14.65 11.11
N GLN A 28 17.21 -15.37 11.76
CA GLN A 28 15.77 -15.21 11.57
C GLN A 28 15.16 -14.29 12.63
N ILE A 29 14.43 -13.26 12.17
CA ILE A 29 13.67 -12.33 13.01
C ILE A 29 12.17 -12.62 12.87
N LEU A 30 11.49 -12.85 13.99
CA LEU A 30 10.03 -13.00 14.03
C LEU A 30 9.40 -11.73 14.60
N ASP A 31 8.46 -11.15 13.85
CA ASP A 31 7.56 -10.11 14.35
C ASP A 31 6.12 -10.64 14.36
N PRO A 32 5.56 -10.95 15.55
CA PRO A 32 4.20 -11.49 15.65
C PRO A 32 3.09 -10.44 15.45
N PHE A 33 3.43 -9.14 15.37
CA PHE A 33 2.51 -8.02 15.20
C PHE A 33 3.06 -7.02 14.18
N ALA A 34 3.42 -7.53 13.00
CA ALA A 34 4.27 -6.83 12.03
C ALA A 34 3.68 -5.54 11.46
N GLY A 35 2.36 -5.33 11.50
CA GLY A 35 1.75 -4.12 10.94
C GLY A 35 2.10 -3.96 9.46
N SER A 36 2.56 -2.77 9.10
CA SER A 36 3.05 -2.44 7.75
C SER A 36 4.46 -2.98 7.45
N GLY A 37 5.10 -3.69 8.40
CA GLY A 37 6.32 -4.46 8.17
C GLY A 37 7.64 -3.74 8.45
N THR A 38 7.67 -2.69 9.28
CA THR A 38 8.91 -1.93 9.57
C THR A 38 10.04 -2.85 10.08
N THR A 39 9.76 -3.78 11.00
CA THR A 39 10.73 -4.77 11.48
C THR A 39 11.27 -5.64 10.33
N ASN A 40 10.40 -6.06 9.41
CA ASN A 40 10.79 -6.91 8.28
C ASN A 40 11.66 -6.16 7.28
N VAL A 41 11.36 -4.89 7.01
CA VAL A 41 12.19 -4.01 6.16
C VAL A 41 13.57 -3.81 6.79
N GLU A 42 13.64 -3.49 8.08
CA GLU A 42 14.91 -3.27 8.76
C GLU A 42 15.74 -4.55 8.91
N ALA A 43 15.08 -5.70 9.06
CA ALA A 43 15.74 -7.01 8.99
C ALA A 43 16.34 -7.25 7.60
N LEU A 44 15.58 -7.01 6.52
CA LEU A 44 16.04 -7.16 5.14
C LEU A 44 17.24 -6.24 4.85
N LEU A 45 17.15 -4.96 5.21
CA LEU A 45 18.24 -3.98 5.04
C LEU A 45 19.48 -4.35 5.87
N SER A 46 19.28 -5.04 6.99
CA SER A 46 20.35 -5.57 7.83
C SER A 46 20.79 -6.98 7.40
N LYS A 47 20.36 -7.52 6.26
CA LYS A 47 20.69 -8.89 5.78
C LYS A 47 20.27 -10.01 6.75
N ARG A 48 19.16 -9.85 7.46
CA ARG A 48 18.51 -10.91 8.24
C ARG A 48 17.32 -11.46 7.46
N ASN A 49 17.00 -12.71 7.72
CA ASN A 49 15.71 -13.27 7.31
C ASN A 49 14.63 -12.77 8.26
N SER A 50 13.40 -12.61 7.79
CA SER A 50 12.30 -12.23 8.69
C SER A 50 10.97 -12.88 8.32
N VAL A 51 10.15 -13.10 9.35
CA VAL A 51 8.76 -13.56 9.26
C VAL A 51 7.90 -12.55 10.01
N GLY A 52 6.95 -11.94 9.32
CA GLY A 52 5.98 -11.02 9.91
C GLY A 52 4.59 -11.65 9.92
N ILE A 53 3.93 -11.62 11.08
CA ILE A 53 2.55 -12.07 11.27
C ILE A 53 1.71 -10.85 11.65
N ASP A 54 0.54 -10.71 11.03
CA ASP A 54 -0.46 -9.71 11.40
C ASP A 54 -1.84 -10.27 11.06
N VAL A 55 -2.87 -9.94 11.85
CA VAL A 55 -4.26 -10.36 11.61
C VAL A 55 -4.88 -9.66 10.40
N ASP A 56 -4.51 -8.40 10.16
CA ASP A 56 -5.06 -7.58 9.09
C ASP A 56 -4.42 -7.96 7.73
N PRO A 57 -5.22 -8.46 6.76
CA PRO A 57 -4.72 -8.83 5.44
C PRO A 57 -4.12 -7.66 4.67
N PHE A 58 -4.62 -6.44 4.89
CA PHE A 58 -4.08 -5.26 4.23
C PHE A 58 -2.69 -4.89 4.78
N SER A 59 -2.53 -5.05 6.09
CA SER A 59 -1.29 -5.03 6.87
C SER A 59 -0.19 -5.84 6.19
N ARG A 60 -0.51 -7.13 6.04
CA ARG A 60 0.36 -8.12 5.40
C ARG A 60 0.66 -7.78 3.95
N PHE A 61 -0.31 -7.24 3.20
CA PHE A 61 -0.11 -6.83 1.81
C PHE A 61 0.91 -5.69 1.70
N ILE A 62 0.77 -4.64 2.51
CA ILE A 62 1.74 -3.53 2.55
C ILE A 62 3.12 -4.05 2.95
N SER A 63 3.22 -4.84 4.02
CA SER A 63 4.48 -5.43 4.49
C SER A 63 5.17 -6.23 3.38
N LYS A 64 4.43 -7.11 2.71
CA LYS A 64 4.92 -7.89 1.56
C LYS A 64 5.50 -7.00 0.46
N VAL A 65 4.79 -5.94 0.08
CA VAL A 65 5.24 -5.01 -0.98
C VAL A 65 6.50 -4.27 -0.54
N LYS A 66 6.56 -3.75 0.69
CA LYS A 66 7.73 -3.04 1.23
C LYS A 66 9.01 -3.88 1.24
N VAL A 67 8.90 -5.19 1.48
CA VAL A 67 10.06 -6.11 1.51
C VAL A 67 10.34 -6.79 0.17
N THR A 68 9.61 -6.46 -0.90
CA THR A 68 9.82 -7.05 -2.22
C THR A 68 10.70 -6.12 -3.07
N PRO A 69 11.94 -6.50 -3.41
CA PRO A 69 12.76 -5.74 -4.34
C PRO A 69 12.13 -5.66 -5.72
N LEU A 70 12.17 -4.47 -6.32
CA LEU A 70 11.62 -4.20 -7.65
C LEU A 70 12.76 -3.80 -8.61
N PRO A 71 12.79 -4.34 -9.86
CA PRO A 71 13.74 -3.88 -10.86
C PRO A 71 13.51 -2.41 -11.21
N GLU A 72 14.52 -1.57 -11.03
CA GLU A 72 14.40 -0.11 -11.20
C GLU A 72 13.97 0.29 -12.62
N THR A 73 14.48 -0.41 -13.63
CA THR A 73 14.17 -0.16 -15.05
C THR A 73 12.71 -0.43 -15.37
N GLU A 74 12.18 -1.59 -14.95
CA GLU A 74 10.77 -1.96 -15.13
C GLU A 74 9.86 -1.01 -14.34
N LEU A 75 10.24 -0.65 -13.10
CA LEU A 75 9.46 0.27 -12.27
C LEU A 75 9.36 1.66 -12.91
N LYS A 76 10.48 2.21 -13.42
CA LYS A 76 10.49 3.51 -14.11
C LYS A 76 9.67 3.49 -15.40
N SER A 77 9.75 2.41 -16.17
CA SER A 77 8.95 2.24 -17.40
C SER A 77 7.45 2.22 -17.09
N ALA A 78 7.04 1.44 -16.08
CA ALA A 78 5.66 1.37 -15.64
C ALA A 78 5.19 2.70 -15.05
N GLN A 79 6.03 3.40 -14.28
CA GLN A 79 5.73 4.72 -13.74
C GLN A 79 5.46 5.72 -14.87
N LYS A 80 6.32 5.76 -15.89
CA LYS A 80 6.14 6.66 -17.04
C LYS A 80 4.81 6.39 -17.75
N SER A 81 4.52 5.12 -18.05
CA SER A 81 3.28 4.71 -18.71
C SER A 81 2.05 5.06 -17.87
N PHE A 82 2.13 4.88 -16.55
CA PHE A 82 1.05 5.21 -15.63
C PHE A 82 0.80 6.72 -15.54
N LEU A 83 1.87 7.53 -15.49
CA LEU A 83 1.75 9.00 -15.50
C LEU A 83 1.15 9.52 -16.80
N GLU A 84 1.53 8.95 -17.94
CA GLU A 84 0.91 9.26 -19.23
C GLU A 84 -0.60 8.96 -19.23
N ALA A 85 -1.02 7.83 -18.63
CA ALA A 85 -2.44 7.52 -18.49
C ALA A 85 -3.19 8.50 -17.58
N ILE A 86 -2.56 9.00 -16.52
CA ILE A 86 -3.14 10.02 -15.63
C ILE A 86 -3.31 11.35 -16.35
N LEU A 87 -2.29 11.79 -17.09
CA LEU A 87 -2.31 13.07 -17.83
C LEU A 87 -3.34 13.06 -18.96
N ASN A 88 -3.61 11.89 -19.55
CA ASN A 88 -4.62 11.71 -20.59
C ASN A 88 -5.92 11.13 -20.02
N TYR A 89 -6.30 11.55 -18.80
CA TYR A 89 -7.53 11.08 -18.16
C TYR A 89 -8.74 11.25 -19.07
N ASP A 90 -9.46 10.15 -19.28
CA ASP A 90 -10.66 10.10 -20.09
C ASP A 90 -11.77 9.40 -19.31
N SER A 91 -12.75 10.19 -18.88
CA SER A 91 -13.93 9.73 -18.14
C SER A 91 -14.74 8.66 -18.87
N SER A 92 -14.65 8.57 -20.20
CA SER A 92 -15.38 7.57 -21.00
C SER A 92 -14.83 6.15 -20.85
N GLN A 93 -13.61 5.98 -20.33
CA GLN A 93 -12.98 4.67 -20.13
C GLN A 93 -13.49 3.90 -18.90
N VAL A 94 -14.30 4.57 -18.06
CA VAL A 94 -14.91 4.00 -16.87
C VAL A 94 -16.43 4.12 -17.00
N THR A 95 -17.11 2.99 -16.80
CA THR A 95 -18.57 2.92 -16.79
C THR A 95 -19.08 2.66 -15.38
N GLU A 96 -20.38 2.83 -15.15
CA GLU A 96 -21.00 2.54 -13.86
C GLU A 96 -20.77 1.07 -13.42
N SER A 97 -20.70 0.14 -14.38
CA SER A 97 -20.41 -1.27 -14.12
C SER A 97 -18.99 -1.56 -13.63
N ASP A 98 -18.04 -0.65 -13.87
CA ASP A 98 -16.67 -0.76 -13.39
C ASP A 98 -16.51 -0.31 -11.92
N LEU A 99 -17.49 0.48 -11.42
CA LEU A 99 -17.44 1.06 -10.10
C LEU A 99 -17.50 -0.03 -9.03
N PRO A 100 -16.72 0.08 -7.95
CA PRO A 100 -16.78 -0.87 -6.86
C PRO A 100 -18.16 -0.83 -6.20
N ASN A 101 -18.67 -1.99 -5.78
CA ASN A 101 -19.88 -2.09 -4.97
C ASN A 101 -19.51 -2.49 -3.53
N PHE A 102 -19.87 -1.65 -2.57
CA PHE A 102 -19.71 -1.93 -1.14
C PHE A 102 -20.66 -1.08 -0.29
N PRO A 103 -20.97 -1.49 0.96
CA PRO A 103 -21.86 -0.74 1.84
C PRO A 103 -21.38 0.70 2.08
N TYR A 104 -22.32 1.65 2.07
CA TYR A 104 -22.07 3.08 2.31
C TYR A 104 -21.09 3.74 1.33
N ARG A 105 -20.86 3.14 0.15
CA ARG A 105 -19.92 3.67 -0.87
C ARG A 105 -20.13 5.16 -1.14
N ASP A 106 -21.38 5.56 -1.37
CA ASP A 106 -21.74 6.92 -1.76
C ASP A 106 -21.70 7.89 -0.56
N ASN A 107 -21.64 7.37 0.67
CA ASN A 107 -21.31 8.16 1.86
C ASN A 107 -19.79 8.39 1.96
N TRP A 108 -18.99 7.38 1.65
CA TRP A 108 -17.53 7.45 1.76
C TRP A 108 -16.87 8.22 0.62
N PHE A 109 -17.48 8.29 -0.57
CA PHE A 109 -16.87 8.92 -1.74
C PHE A 109 -17.91 9.63 -2.60
N ASN A 110 -17.52 10.80 -3.12
CA ASN A 110 -18.26 11.44 -4.21
C ASN A 110 -18.17 10.60 -5.48
N ILE A 111 -19.21 10.67 -6.31
CA ILE A 111 -19.28 9.86 -7.53
C ILE A 111 -18.10 10.13 -8.47
N GLU A 112 -17.70 11.39 -8.65
CA GLU A 112 -16.55 11.79 -9.47
C GLU A 112 -15.25 11.09 -9.00
N ILE A 113 -15.01 11.06 -7.69
CA ILE A 113 -13.85 10.40 -7.08
C ILE A 113 -13.90 8.88 -7.30
N LEU A 114 -15.09 8.26 -7.27
CA LEU A 114 -15.23 6.84 -7.57
C LEU A 114 -14.84 6.54 -9.02
N TYR A 115 -15.21 7.40 -9.98
CA TYR A 115 -14.78 7.26 -11.38
C TYR A 115 -13.27 7.39 -11.52
N GLU A 116 -12.65 8.40 -10.90
CA GLU A 116 -11.21 8.62 -10.94
C GLU A 116 -10.42 7.46 -10.30
N LEU A 117 -10.80 7.02 -9.09
CA LEU A 117 -10.16 5.89 -8.42
C LEU A 117 -10.32 4.58 -9.21
N THR A 118 -11.48 4.40 -9.87
CA THR A 118 -11.72 3.24 -10.73
C THR A 118 -10.87 3.29 -11.98
N TYR A 119 -10.70 4.47 -12.59
CA TYR A 119 -9.81 4.70 -13.72
C TYR A 119 -8.37 4.33 -13.35
N LEU A 120 -7.84 4.87 -12.25
CA LEU A 120 -6.49 4.55 -11.77
C LEU A 120 -6.33 3.05 -11.53
N ARG A 121 -7.31 2.40 -10.89
CA ARG A 121 -7.29 0.96 -10.64
C ARG A 121 -7.24 0.15 -11.93
N LYS A 122 -8.03 0.49 -12.95
CA LYS A 122 -8.02 -0.21 -14.26
C LYS A 122 -6.67 -0.06 -14.94
N HIS A 123 -6.10 1.14 -14.96
CA HIS A 123 -4.78 1.39 -15.55
C HIS A 123 -3.67 0.61 -14.83
N ILE A 124 -3.69 0.54 -13.49
CA ILE A 124 -2.74 -0.30 -12.73
C ILE A 124 -2.87 -1.79 -13.12
N GLN A 125 -4.09 -2.27 -13.35
CA GLN A 125 -4.32 -3.66 -13.77
C GLN A 125 -3.81 -3.93 -15.20
N GLN A 126 -3.92 -2.94 -16.08
CA GLN A 126 -3.54 -3.01 -17.49
C GLN A 126 -2.06 -2.74 -17.76
N LEU A 127 -1.30 -2.22 -16.79
CA LEU A 127 0.16 -2.01 -16.93
C LEU A 127 0.86 -3.27 -17.48
N ASP A 128 1.71 -3.06 -18.48
CA ASP A 128 2.63 -4.10 -18.97
C ASP A 128 3.82 -4.22 -18.02
N ALA A 129 3.55 -4.81 -16.85
CA ALA A 129 4.52 -4.98 -15.79
C ALA A 129 4.23 -6.26 -14.99
N ASN A 130 5.25 -6.77 -14.32
CA ASN A 130 5.10 -7.92 -13.45
C ASN A 130 4.13 -7.63 -12.27
N GLY A 131 3.60 -8.69 -11.66
CA GLY A 131 2.62 -8.57 -10.56
C GLY A 131 3.14 -7.80 -9.34
N LYS A 132 4.45 -7.81 -9.07
CA LYS A 132 5.06 -7.10 -7.93
C LYS A 132 5.01 -5.58 -8.13
N ILE A 133 5.26 -5.12 -9.36
CA ILE A 133 5.14 -3.71 -9.73
C ILE A 133 3.67 -3.26 -9.67
N LYS A 134 2.74 -4.08 -10.15
CA LYS A 134 1.31 -3.80 -9.99
C LYS A 134 0.91 -3.70 -8.53
N ASP A 135 1.44 -4.57 -7.67
CA ASP A 135 1.20 -4.52 -6.22
C ASP A 135 1.77 -3.26 -5.58
N PHE A 136 2.94 -2.78 -6.02
CA PHE A 136 3.48 -1.47 -5.63
C PHE A 136 2.53 -0.33 -5.96
N PHE A 137 2.03 -0.24 -7.19
CA PHE A 137 1.07 0.80 -7.56
C PHE A 137 -0.27 0.67 -6.84
N LYS A 138 -0.73 -0.55 -6.50
CA LYS A 138 -1.91 -0.73 -5.64
C LYS A 138 -1.69 -0.14 -4.24
N VAL A 139 -0.49 -0.28 -3.68
CA VAL A 139 -0.14 0.37 -2.40
C VAL A 139 -0.12 1.89 -2.54
N CYS A 140 0.44 2.44 -3.62
CA CYS A 140 0.37 3.88 -3.91
C CYS A 140 -1.07 4.38 -4.08
N LEU A 141 -1.93 3.63 -4.77
CA LEU A 141 -3.36 3.94 -4.87
C LEU A 141 -3.98 3.93 -3.47
N SER A 142 -3.64 2.94 -2.64
CA SER A 142 -4.20 2.84 -1.30
C SER A 142 -3.82 3.97 -0.37
N SER A 143 -2.64 4.58 -0.54
CA SER A 143 -2.21 5.71 0.28
C SER A 143 -3.00 6.99 0.01
N ILE A 144 -3.64 7.11 -1.15
CA ILE A 144 -4.47 8.27 -1.50
C ILE A 144 -5.97 8.06 -1.25
N ILE A 145 -6.44 6.80 -1.09
CA ILE A 145 -7.87 6.51 -0.92
C ILE A 145 -8.47 7.33 0.23
N ARG A 146 -7.78 7.38 1.37
CA ARG A 146 -8.30 8.08 2.55
C ARG A 146 -8.39 9.60 2.31
N SER A 147 -7.35 10.20 1.73
CA SER A 147 -7.30 11.65 1.52
C SER A 147 -8.35 12.16 0.53
N VAL A 148 -8.85 11.28 -0.35
CA VAL A 148 -9.94 11.61 -1.29
C VAL A 148 -11.30 11.08 -0.83
N SER A 149 -11.38 10.48 0.37
CA SER A 149 -12.65 10.03 0.94
C SER A 149 -13.30 11.12 1.76
N ASN A 150 -14.61 11.00 1.99
CA ASN A 150 -15.38 11.84 2.92
C ASN A 150 -15.09 11.49 4.40
N ALA A 151 -14.06 10.70 4.69
CA ALA A 151 -13.67 10.37 6.05
C ALA A 151 -13.05 11.60 6.73
N ASP A 152 -13.46 11.89 7.96
CA ASP A 152 -12.85 12.97 8.74
C ASP A 152 -11.42 12.60 9.15
N ASP A 153 -10.46 13.44 8.77
CA ASP A 153 -9.04 13.31 9.13
C ASP A 153 -8.78 13.61 10.61
N ASN A 154 -9.70 14.34 11.28
CA ASN A 154 -9.57 14.74 12.68
C ASN A 154 -10.20 13.74 13.67
N CYS A 155 -10.72 12.61 13.19
CA CYS A 155 -11.24 11.55 14.07
C CYS A 155 -10.08 10.79 14.74
N THR A 156 -9.39 11.48 15.64
CA THR A 156 -8.55 10.86 16.67
C THR A 156 -9.47 10.05 17.57
N ARG A 157 -9.10 8.80 17.87
CA ARG A 157 -9.81 7.97 18.85
C ARG A 157 -9.99 8.80 20.13
N THR A 158 -11.19 9.29 20.39
CA THR A 158 -11.58 9.64 21.75
C THR A 158 -11.67 8.30 22.47
N VAL A 159 -10.59 7.93 23.15
CA VAL A 159 -10.61 6.83 24.10
C VAL A 159 -11.49 7.32 25.24
N ILE A 160 -12.74 6.86 25.26
CA ILE A 160 -13.62 6.93 26.44
C ILE A 160 -13.46 5.60 27.17
#